data_AF-A0AAU6LYL7-F1
#
_entry.id   AF-A0AAU6LYL7-F1
#
_cell.length_a   1.000
_cell.length_b   1.000
_cell.length_c   1.000
_cell.angle_alpha   90.00
_cell.angle_beta   90.00
_cell.angle_gamma   90.00
#
_symmetry.space_group_name_H-M   'P 1'
#
loop_
_entity.id
_entity.type
_entity.pdbx_description
1 polymer ?
#
loop_
_entity_poly.entity_id
_entity_poly.type
_entity_poly.pdbx_seq_one_letter_code
_entity_poly.pdbx_strand_id
1 'polypeptide(L)'
;MPDPTLAARSLSQAIDSAEGQQISEAGRDFIERLTFATADEILTMLRELLAEDWMALPPWARNLAYRLACLQRPDDPGLLREAAADLLCFGPDWDVFAEDLKRRAAELE
;
A
#
# COMPACT_ATOMS: atom_id res chain seq x y z
N MET A 1 14.76 11.58 1.28
CA MET A 1 14.91 10.14 1.60
C MET A 1 14.75 9.37 0.30
N PRO A 2 15.31 8.16 0.15
CA PRO A 2 15.17 7.42 -1.09
C PRO A 2 13.69 7.09 -1.37
N ASP A 3 13.28 7.29 -2.62
CA ASP A 3 11.92 7.14 -3.13
C ASP A 3 11.38 5.70 -2.94
N PRO A 4 10.22 5.52 -2.28
CA PRO A 4 9.61 4.20 -2.09
C PRO A 4 9.16 3.56 -3.42
N THR A 5 8.91 4.36 -4.46
CA THR A 5 8.47 3.90 -5.79
C THR A 5 9.49 2.98 -6.44
N LEU A 6 10.77 3.34 -6.39
CA LEU A 6 11.83 2.50 -6.97
C LEU A 6 11.91 1.14 -6.28
N ALA A 7 11.78 1.10 -4.95
CA ALA A 7 11.82 -0.17 -4.22
C ALA A 7 10.57 -1.03 -4.43
N ALA A 8 9.41 -0.40 -4.58
CA ALA A 8 8.19 -1.10 -4.95
C ALA A 8 8.30 -1.74 -6.35
N ARG A 9 8.91 -1.04 -7.33
CA ARG A 9 9.19 -1.61 -8.66
C ARG A 9 10.19 -2.77 -8.58
N SER A 10 11.26 -2.63 -7.79
CA SER A 10 12.22 -3.73 -7.57
C SER A 10 11.56 -4.96 -6.94
N LEU A 11 10.66 -4.77 -5.97
CA LEU A 11 9.89 -5.85 -5.35
C LEU A 11 8.98 -6.54 -6.38
N SER A 12 8.26 -5.77 -7.19
CA SER A 12 7.41 -6.29 -8.27
C SER A 12 8.22 -7.18 -9.23
N GLN A 13 9.36 -6.67 -9.72
CA GLN A 13 10.24 -7.41 -10.63
C GLN A 13 10.82 -8.69 -10.00
N ALA A 14 11.19 -8.64 -8.72
CA ALA A 14 11.70 -9.81 -8.01
C ALA A 14 10.64 -10.91 -7.82
N ILE A 15 9.37 -10.51 -7.64
CA ILE A 15 8.26 -11.46 -7.55
C ILE A 15 8.04 -12.13 -8.91
N ASP A 16 8.08 -11.36 -10.00
CA ASP A 16 7.92 -11.88 -11.35
C ASP A 16 9.04 -12.84 -11.76
N SER A 17 10.27 -12.62 -11.29
CA SER A 17 11.40 -13.53 -11.52
C SER A 17 11.31 -14.83 -10.71
N ALA A 18 10.43 -14.89 -9.71
CA ALA A 18 10.25 -16.01 -8.78
C ALA A 18 11.53 -16.44 -8.03
N GLU A 19 12.52 -15.55 -7.93
CA GLU A 19 13.77 -15.82 -7.24
C GLU A 19 13.68 -15.46 -5.75
N GLY A 20 13.49 -16.48 -4.90
CA GLY A 20 13.20 -16.29 -3.47
C GLY A 20 14.19 -15.39 -2.69
N GLN A 21 15.49 -15.44 -3.01
CA GLN A 21 16.47 -14.55 -2.38
C GLN A 21 16.27 -13.08 -2.80
N GLN A 22 16.04 -12.83 -4.09
CA GLN A 22 15.79 -11.48 -4.59
C GLN A 22 14.50 -10.90 -4.01
N ILE A 23 13.44 -11.72 -3.88
CA ILE A 23 12.18 -11.33 -3.24
C ILE A 23 12.41 -10.89 -1.80
N SER A 24 13.21 -11.64 -1.04
CA SER A 24 13.50 -11.29 0.37
C SER A 24 14.29 -10.00 0.49
N GLU A 25 15.28 -9.77 -0.37
CA GLU A 25 16.10 -8.56 -0.37
C GLU A 25 15.29 -7.33 -0.79
N ALA A 26 14.53 -7.44 -1.89
CA ALA A 26 13.66 -6.37 -2.37
C ALA A 26 12.53 -6.07 -1.38
N GLY A 27 11.96 -7.09 -0.73
CA GLY A 27 10.95 -6.92 0.31
C GLY A 27 11.49 -6.14 1.52
N ARG A 28 12.73 -6.43 1.94
CA ARG A 28 13.39 -5.68 3.02
C ARG A 28 13.63 -4.22 2.63
N ASP A 29 14.17 -3.96 1.45
CA ASP A 29 14.41 -2.59 0.95
C ASP A 29 13.10 -1.80 0.82
N PHE A 30 12.03 -2.44 0.32
CA PHE A 30 10.69 -1.85 0.25
C PHE A 30 10.18 -1.46 1.64
N ILE A 31 10.21 -2.38 2.62
CA ILE A 31 9.76 -2.10 3.98
C ILE A 31 10.57 -0.96 4.62
N GLU A 32 11.89 -0.98 4.47
CA GLU A 32 12.77 0.05 5.04
C GLU A 32 12.44 1.45 4.49
N ARG A 33 12.28 1.58 3.17
CA ARG A 33 11.93 2.87 2.55
C ARG A 33 10.53 3.31 2.90
N LEU A 34 9.56 2.39 2.85
CA LEU A 34 8.17 2.67 3.17
C LEU A 34 8.01 3.16 4.62
N THR A 35 8.80 2.61 5.55
CA THR A 35 8.77 2.99 6.98
C THR A 35 9.08 4.46 7.21
N PHE A 36 9.93 5.06 6.37
CA PHE A 36 10.33 6.46 6.49
C PHE A 36 9.68 7.38 5.45
N ALA A 37 8.83 6.85 4.57
CA ALA A 37 8.11 7.62 3.57
C ALA A 37 6.96 8.40 4.22
N THR A 38 6.73 9.60 3.71
CA THR A 38 5.55 10.40 4.04
C THR A 38 4.29 9.83 3.40
N ALA A 39 3.11 10.19 3.91
CA ALA A 39 1.84 9.80 3.32
C ALA A 39 1.74 10.21 1.84
N ASP A 40 2.27 11.39 1.45
CA ASP A 40 2.25 11.83 0.05
C ASP A 40 3.13 10.96 -0.85
N GLU A 41 4.34 10.61 -0.40
CA GLU A 41 5.24 9.71 -1.14
C GLU A 41 4.61 8.31 -1.29
N ILE A 42 4.00 7.79 -0.22
CA ILE A 42 3.30 6.51 -0.24
C ILE A 42 2.12 6.52 -1.22
N LEU A 43 1.28 7.56 -1.17
CA LEU A 43 0.10 7.65 -2.04
C LEU A 43 0.47 7.92 -3.49
N THR A 44 1.51 8.70 -3.74
CA THR A 44 2.05 8.90 -5.09
C THR A 44 2.52 7.57 -5.66
N MET A 45 3.36 6.84 -4.93
CA MET A 45 3.81 5.50 -5.31
C MET A 45 2.63 4.55 -5.61
N LEU A 46 1.66 4.44 -4.69
CA LEU A 46 0.52 3.53 -4.84
C LEU A 46 -0.30 3.87 -6.09
N ARG A 47 -0.65 5.15 -6.27
CA ARG A 47 -1.46 5.61 -7.41
C ARG A 47 -0.76 5.41 -8.74
N GLU A 48 0.55 5.66 -8.80
CA GLU A 48 1.35 5.41 -10.00
C GLU A 48 1.37 3.92 -10.35
N LEU A 49 1.76 3.06 -9.39
CA LEU A 49 1.91 1.63 -9.66
C LEU A 49 0.58 0.95 -9.98
N LEU A 50 -0.49 1.26 -9.23
CA LEU A 50 -1.79 0.64 -9.45
C LEU A 50 -2.47 1.13 -10.74
N ALA A 51 -2.12 2.32 -11.24
CA ALA A 51 -2.57 2.80 -12.54
C ALA A 51 -1.84 2.09 -13.70
N GLU A 52 -0.56 1.74 -13.52
CA GLU A 52 0.22 1.00 -14.51
C GLU A 52 -0.18 -0.48 -14.56
N ASP A 53 -0.21 -1.13 -13.41
CA ASP A 53 -0.65 -2.52 -13.25
C ASP A 53 -1.20 -2.73 -11.83
N TRP A 54 -2.50 -3.00 -11.75
CA TRP A 54 -3.17 -3.22 -10.48
C TRP A 54 -2.62 -4.45 -9.72
N MET A 55 -1.96 -5.40 -10.39
CA MET A 55 -1.34 -6.58 -9.80
C MET A 55 0.15 -6.40 -9.45
N ALA A 56 0.74 -5.23 -9.75
CA ALA A 56 2.19 -5.00 -9.62
C ALA A 56 2.74 -5.25 -8.21
N LEU A 57 1.92 -5.04 -7.18
CA LEU A 57 2.30 -5.27 -5.79
C LEU A 57 1.45 -6.37 -5.15
N PRO A 58 2.08 -7.24 -4.34
CA PRO A 58 1.34 -8.26 -3.61
C PRO A 58 0.43 -7.60 -2.56
N PRO A 59 -0.67 -8.27 -2.16
CA PRO A 59 -1.65 -7.70 -1.24
C PRO A 59 -1.06 -7.18 0.08
N TRP A 60 -0.06 -7.88 0.64
CA TRP A 60 0.59 -7.47 1.89
C TRP A 60 1.30 -6.11 1.76
N ALA A 61 1.89 -5.80 0.60
CA ALA A 61 2.66 -4.58 0.38
C ALA A 61 1.73 -3.37 0.23
N ARG A 62 0.65 -3.53 -0.53
CA ARG A 62 -0.42 -2.52 -0.68
C ARG A 62 -1.07 -2.21 0.66
N ASN A 63 -1.43 -3.27 1.40
CA ASN A 63 -2.05 -3.13 2.70
C ASN A 63 -1.16 -2.41 3.72
N LEU A 64 0.12 -2.76 3.77
CA LEU A 64 1.09 -2.09 4.66
C LEU A 64 1.24 -0.61 4.31
N ALA A 65 1.37 -0.29 3.02
CA ALA A 65 1.48 1.08 2.53
C ALA A 65 0.25 1.93 2.90
N TYR A 66 -0.96 1.46 2.59
CA TYR A 66 -2.18 2.17 2.96
C TYR A 66 -2.32 2.36 4.48
N ARG A 67 -1.97 1.35 5.30
CA ARG A 67 -2.02 1.48 6.76
C ARG A 67 -1.05 2.53 7.28
N LEU A 68 0.18 2.59 6.76
CA LEU A 68 1.14 3.62 7.14
C LEU A 68 0.67 5.02 6.72
N ALA A 69 0.12 5.17 5.52
CA ALA A 69 -0.47 6.44 5.08
C ALA A 69 -1.65 6.86 6.00
N CYS A 70 -2.56 5.94 6.32
CA CYS A 70 -3.70 6.21 7.21
C CYS A 70 -3.26 6.59 8.64
N LEU A 71 -2.16 6.02 9.15
CA LEU A 71 -1.60 6.39 10.44
C LEU A 71 -1.07 7.84 10.44
N GLN A 72 -0.51 8.29 9.33
CA GLN A 72 0.01 9.65 9.17
C GLN A 72 -1.10 10.68 8.90
N ARG A 73 -2.24 10.25 8.32
CA ARG A 73 -3.40 11.09 7.99
C ARG A 73 -4.71 10.42 8.42
N PRO A 74 -4.97 10.32 9.74
CA PRO A 74 -6.12 9.57 10.26
C PRO A 74 -7.48 10.21 9.92
N ASP A 75 -7.48 11.50 9.57
CA ASP A 75 -8.67 12.33 9.33
C ASP A 75 -8.84 12.70 7.84
N ASP A 76 -8.15 11.99 6.93
CA ASP A 76 -8.35 12.15 5.48
C ASP A 76 -9.42 11.16 4.99
N PRO A 77 -10.68 11.58 4.80
CA PRO A 77 -11.75 10.66 4.38
C PRO A 77 -11.52 10.07 2.99
N GLY A 78 -10.82 10.79 2.10
CA GLY A 78 -10.48 10.31 0.78
C GLY A 78 -9.53 9.11 0.85
N LEU A 79 -8.48 9.25 1.68
CA LEU A 79 -7.53 8.17 1.95
C LEU A 79 -8.18 6.96 2.60
N LEU A 80 -9.04 7.16 3.61
CA LEU A 80 -9.74 6.06 4.27
C LEU A 80 -10.62 5.27 3.29
N ARG A 81 -11.32 5.96 2.38
CA ARG A 81 -12.11 5.31 1.31
C ARG A 81 -11.23 4.55 0.32
N GLU A 82 -10.09 5.11 -0.08
CA GLU A 82 -9.13 4.46 -0.98
C GLU A 82 -8.57 3.16 -0.36
N ALA A 83 -8.13 3.22 0.90
CA ALA A 83 -7.62 2.07 1.63
C ALA A 83 -8.69 0.99 1.87
N ALA A 84 -9.94 1.39 2.14
CA ALA A 84 -11.05 0.44 2.26
C ALA A 84 -11.35 -0.29 0.95
N ALA A 85 -11.32 0.42 -0.18
CA ALA A 85 -11.55 -0.18 -1.49
C ALA A 85 -10.46 -1.21 -1.83
N ASP A 86 -9.20 -0.89 -1.51
CA ASP A 86 -8.07 -1.82 -1.67
C ASP A 86 -8.25 -3.12 -0.88
N LEU A 87 -8.66 -3.02 0.38
CA LEU A 87 -8.90 -4.17 1.24
C LEU A 87 -9.96 -5.13 0.70
N LEU A 88 -11.04 -4.58 0.13
CA LEU A 88 -12.15 -5.36 -0.42
C LEU A 88 -11.77 -6.13 -1.69
N CYS A 89 -10.60 -5.86 -2.28
CA CYS A 89 -10.09 -6.65 -3.39
C CYS A 89 -9.57 -8.04 -2.96
N PHE A 90 -9.37 -8.29 -1.66
CA PHE A 90 -8.63 -9.47 -1.17
C PHE A 90 -9.41 -10.30 -0.15
N GLY A 91 -10.51 -10.92 -0.60
CA GLY A 91 -11.29 -11.88 0.21
C GLY A 91 -11.91 -11.30 1.49
N PRO A 92 -12.74 -12.07 2.21
CA PRO A 92 -13.57 -11.54 3.29
C PRO A 92 -12.79 -11.26 4.59
N ASP A 93 -11.54 -11.72 4.71
CA ASP A 93 -10.74 -11.62 5.93
C ASP A 93 -10.53 -10.16 6.40
N TRP A 94 -10.63 -9.21 5.46
CA TRP A 94 -10.40 -7.80 5.72
C TRP A 94 -11.67 -6.93 5.69
N ASP A 95 -12.84 -7.51 5.42
CA ASP A 95 -14.09 -6.76 5.23
C ASP A 95 -14.45 -5.90 6.44
N VAL A 96 -14.27 -6.45 7.65
CA VAL A 96 -14.56 -5.71 8.90
C VAL A 96 -13.70 -4.44 9.01
N PHE A 97 -12.43 -4.51 8.59
CA PHE A 97 -11.54 -3.35 8.61
C PHE A 97 -11.89 -2.35 7.50
N ALA A 98 -12.27 -2.84 6.32
CA ALA A 98 -12.72 -1.98 5.23
C ALA A 98 -14.01 -1.22 5.60
N GLU A 99 -14.98 -1.89 6.22
CA GLU A 99 -16.22 -1.27 6.67
C GLU A 99 -15.97 -0.26 7.81
N ASP A 100 -15.03 -0.52 8.72
CA ASP A 100 -14.62 0.46 9.72
C ASP A 100 -14.01 1.72 9.10
N LEU A 101 -13.12 1.56 8.11
CA LEU A 101 -12.54 2.68 7.37
C LEU A 101 -13.60 3.50 6.63
N LYS A 102 -14.55 2.84 5.96
CA LYS A 102 -15.68 3.53 5.29
C LYS A 102 -16.54 4.29 6.28
N ARG A 103 -16.88 3.68 7.43
CA ARG A 103 -17.66 4.33 8.49
C ARG A 103 -16.96 5.58 9.00
N ARG A 104 -15.67 5.48 9.32
CA ARG A 104 -14.86 6.62 9.78
C ARG A 104 -14.77 7.72 8.73
N ALA A 105 -14.60 7.36 7.45
CA ALA A 105 -14.60 8.34 6.37
C ALA A 105 -15.93 9.11 6.30
N ALA A 106 -17.07 8.42 6.44
CA ALA A 106 -18.39 9.05 6.44
C ALA A 106 -18.65 9.93 7.67
N GLU A 107 -17.98 9.68 8.81
CA GLU A 107 -18.08 10.51 10.01
C GLU A 107 -17.29 11.83 9.92
N LEU A 108 -16.35 11.93 8.98
CA LEU A 108 -15.50 13.10 8.75
C LEU A 108 -16.05 14.07 7.68
N GLU A 109 -17.12 13.66 6.97
CA GLU A 109 -17.81 14.42 5.90
C GLU A 109 -19.09 15.10 6.44
#